data_AF-A0A7X7BK96-F1
#
_entry.id   AF-A0A7X7BK96-F1
#
_cell.length_a   1.000
_cell.length_b   1.000
_cell.length_c   1.000
_cell.angle_alpha   90.00
_cell.angle_beta   90.00
_cell.angle_gamma   90.00
#
_symmetry.space_group_name_H-M   'P 1'
#
loop_
_entity.id
_entity.type
_entity.pdbx_description
1 polymer ?
#
loop_
_entity_poly.entity_id
_entity_poly.type
_entity_poly.pdbx_seq_one_letter_code
_entity_poly.pdbx_strand_id
1 'polypeptide(L)'
;MTLNQVDAINVIEDLIDRSKGIIGKFKECSSQYSLVRNRIKALELAKYLLNDCTNDISEADYRLMEKVLISTKSKCEKVVLKLKPNSHQYFHTSKIIEVMKMVLGKLDEVKSPIMLKKPSLDYAIQIMEYREAFLERKEILHGCSNLDKYTSVETWLNHLEVMENSETTPAGYVSASTYLAIRKSDQKLAGMISFRHSIAHPLLSLYGGHIGYSIHPNERRKGYAKAMLKEMLKICKEKGLDKVLITCNKENIASKKTILANSGIFEKEIDVDGFIYERY
;
A
#
# COMPACT_ATOMS: atom_id res chain seq x y z
N MET A 1 11.51 -4.62 -18.54
CA MET A 1 10.44 -5.59 -18.79
C MET A 1 9.95 -6.02 -17.42
N THR A 2 8.73 -5.65 -17.05
CA THR A 2 8.13 -6.07 -15.77
C THR A 2 7.97 -7.58 -15.79
N LEU A 3 8.51 -8.26 -14.79
CA LEU A 3 8.35 -9.70 -14.67
C LEU A 3 6.86 -10.08 -14.58
N ASN A 4 6.38 -10.97 -15.45
CA ASN A 4 4.99 -11.44 -15.38
C ASN A 4 4.84 -12.59 -14.35
N GLN A 5 3.60 -12.92 -14.02
CA GLN A 5 3.25 -13.95 -13.03
C GLN A 5 3.83 -15.33 -13.37
N VAL A 6 3.76 -15.75 -14.64
CA VAL A 6 4.26 -17.05 -15.10
C VAL A 6 5.78 -17.15 -14.93
N ASP A 7 6.50 -16.09 -15.32
CA ASP A 7 7.95 -16.00 -15.12
C ASP A 7 8.34 -16.02 -13.64
N ALA A 8 7.54 -15.39 -12.78
CA ALA A 8 7.77 -15.40 -11.34
C ALA A 8 7.59 -16.81 -10.75
N ILE A 9 6.55 -17.52 -11.18
CA ILE A 9 6.28 -18.91 -10.77
C ILE A 9 7.45 -19.81 -11.18
N ASN A 10 7.90 -19.75 -12.43
CA ASN A 10 9.01 -20.57 -12.92
C ASN A 10 10.31 -20.37 -12.10
N VAL A 11 10.60 -19.13 -11.68
CA VAL A 11 11.75 -18.84 -10.81
C VAL A 11 11.58 -19.45 -9.43
N ILE A 12 10.37 -19.42 -8.86
CA ILE A 12 10.09 -20.06 -7.57
C ILE A 12 10.24 -21.58 -7.68
N GLU A 13 9.73 -22.18 -8.75
CA GLU A 13 9.85 -23.64 -8.99
C GLU A 13 11.31 -24.08 -9.11
N ASP A 14 12.14 -23.38 -9.88
CA ASP A 14 13.58 -23.64 -9.93
C ASP A 14 14.25 -23.53 -8.55
N LEU A 15 13.83 -22.56 -7.71
CA LEU A 15 14.35 -22.45 -6.34
C LEU A 15 13.89 -23.61 -5.43
N ILE A 16 12.66 -24.09 -5.62
CA ILE A 16 12.12 -25.26 -4.91
C ILE A 16 12.91 -26.51 -5.30
N ASP A 17 13.10 -26.75 -6.60
CA ASP A 17 13.77 -27.95 -7.12
C ASP A 17 15.24 -27.99 -6.67
N ARG A 18 15.94 -26.86 -6.74
CA ARG A 18 17.30 -26.75 -6.18
C ARG A 18 17.33 -27.03 -4.68
N SER A 19 16.31 -26.62 -3.94
CA SER A 19 16.22 -26.88 -2.50
C SER A 19 15.92 -28.35 -2.21
N LYS A 20 15.03 -29.00 -2.99
CA LYS A 20 14.73 -30.44 -2.91
C LYS A 20 15.96 -31.28 -3.27
N GLY A 21 16.74 -30.89 -4.26
CA GLY A 21 17.97 -31.59 -4.66
C GLY A 21 19.10 -31.60 -3.62
N ILE A 22 19.07 -30.69 -2.63
CA ILE A 22 20.08 -30.62 -1.57
C ILE A 22 19.60 -31.14 -0.22
N ILE A 23 18.28 -31.22 0.03
CA ILE A 23 17.76 -31.55 1.36
C ILE A 23 18.22 -32.93 1.84
N GLY A 24 18.29 -33.91 0.93
CA GLY A 24 18.74 -35.28 1.22
C GLY A 24 20.21 -35.40 1.61
N LYS A 25 21.01 -34.32 1.45
CA LYS A 25 22.41 -34.28 1.91
C LYS A 25 22.53 -34.01 3.42
N PHE A 26 21.44 -33.65 4.08
CA PHE A 26 21.43 -33.31 5.50
C PHE A 26 20.65 -34.35 6.32
N LYS A 27 21.13 -34.65 7.52
CA LYS A 27 20.42 -35.52 8.48
C LYS A 27 19.11 -34.85 8.93
N GLU A 28 18.01 -35.59 9.02
CA GLU A 28 16.68 -35.03 9.29
C GLU A 28 16.58 -34.18 10.57
N CYS A 29 17.29 -34.58 11.64
CA CYS A 29 17.31 -33.85 12.90
C CYS A 29 18.27 -32.65 12.91
N SER A 30 18.96 -32.35 11.79
CA SER A 30 19.91 -31.25 11.72
C SER A 30 19.23 -29.89 11.52
N SER A 31 19.91 -28.83 11.96
CA SER A 31 19.46 -27.46 11.71
C SER A 31 19.46 -27.15 10.21
N GLN A 32 20.40 -27.68 9.43
CA GLN A 32 20.46 -27.51 7.99
C GLN A 32 19.25 -28.12 7.29
N TYR A 33 18.87 -29.35 7.65
CA TYR A 33 17.67 -29.98 7.10
C TYR A 33 16.42 -29.14 7.38
N SER A 34 16.26 -28.70 8.64
CA SER A 34 15.12 -27.87 9.06
C SER A 34 15.06 -26.53 8.30
N LEU A 35 16.22 -25.89 8.05
CA LEU A 35 16.30 -24.65 7.26
C LEU A 35 15.88 -24.85 5.81
N VAL A 36 16.34 -25.94 5.17
CA VAL A 36 15.99 -26.24 3.77
C VAL A 36 14.51 -26.64 3.67
N ARG A 37 13.99 -27.45 4.59
CA ARG A 37 12.56 -27.80 4.67
C ARG A 37 11.68 -26.56 4.78
N ASN A 38 12.03 -25.65 5.69
CA ASN A 38 11.32 -24.38 5.88
C ASN A 38 11.37 -23.49 4.64
N ARG A 39 12.50 -23.46 3.93
CA ARG A 39 12.63 -22.75 2.66
C ARG A 39 11.71 -23.33 1.60
N ILE A 40 11.68 -24.66 1.43
CA ILE A 40 10.79 -25.33 0.48
C ILE A 40 9.34 -24.98 0.80
N LYS A 41 8.90 -25.14 2.05
CA LYS A 41 7.53 -24.82 2.48
C LYS A 41 7.15 -23.36 2.15
N ALA A 42 8.03 -22.41 2.49
CA ALA A 42 7.80 -20.99 2.21
C ALA A 42 7.71 -20.67 0.71
N LEU A 43 8.52 -21.33 -0.13
CA LEU A 43 8.49 -21.13 -1.58
C LEU A 43 7.24 -21.76 -2.23
N GLU A 44 6.79 -22.92 -1.77
CA GLU A 44 5.53 -23.50 -2.23
C GLU A 44 4.34 -22.58 -1.87
N LEU A 45 4.30 -22.05 -0.64
CA LEU A 45 3.31 -21.05 -0.24
C LEU A 45 3.36 -19.77 -1.08
N ALA A 46 4.56 -19.30 -1.41
CA ALA A 46 4.74 -18.16 -2.30
C ALA A 46 4.17 -18.41 -3.71
N LYS A 47 4.29 -19.65 -4.21
CA LYS A 47 3.70 -20.07 -5.48
C LYS A 47 2.16 -20.06 -5.43
N TYR A 48 1.57 -20.55 -4.34
CA TYR A 48 0.11 -20.46 -4.14
C TYR A 48 -0.38 -19.01 -4.12
N LEU A 49 0.34 -18.14 -3.41
CA LEU A 49 0.03 -16.71 -3.34
C LEU A 49 0.15 -16.02 -4.72
N LEU A 50 1.14 -16.39 -5.52
CA LEU A 50 1.27 -15.87 -6.89
C LEU A 50 0.10 -16.28 -7.77
N ASN A 51 -0.51 -17.45 -7.56
CA ASN A 51 -1.70 -17.93 -8.28
C ASN A 51 -3.03 -17.41 -7.71
N ASP A 52 -3.01 -16.39 -6.86
CA ASP A 52 -4.17 -15.79 -6.21
C ASP A 52 -5.05 -16.80 -5.42
N CYS A 53 -4.45 -17.94 -5.05
CA CYS A 53 -5.06 -18.95 -4.21
C CYS A 53 -4.74 -18.60 -2.75
N THR A 54 -5.57 -17.75 -2.13
CA THR A 54 -5.33 -17.22 -0.77
C THR A 54 -6.11 -17.94 0.33
N ASN A 55 -6.90 -18.97 0.02
CA ASN A 55 -7.68 -19.67 1.02
C ASN A 55 -6.76 -20.50 1.94
N ASP A 56 -6.92 -20.30 3.25
CA ASP A 56 -6.34 -21.12 4.34
C ASP A 56 -4.82 -21.04 4.61
N ILE A 57 -4.13 -19.94 4.30
CA ILE A 57 -2.76 -19.73 4.81
C ILE A 57 -2.82 -19.25 6.28
N SER A 58 -2.22 -20.01 7.20
CA SER A 58 -2.16 -19.66 8.61
C SER A 58 -1.24 -18.46 8.90
N GLU A 59 -1.47 -17.74 10.00
CA GLU A 59 -0.55 -16.67 10.45
C GLU A 59 0.88 -17.15 10.66
N ALA A 60 1.06 -18.40 11.11
CA ALA A 60 2.38 -19.01 11.25
C ALA A 60 3.08 -19.20 9.89
N ASP A 61 2.32 -19.59 8.87
CA ASP A 61 2.82 -19.78 7.51
C ASP A 61 3.14 -18.44 6.84
N TYR A 62 2.34 -17.40 7.08
CA TYR A 62 2.69 -16.05 6.64
C TYR A 62 3.99 -15.54 7.25
N ARG A 63 4.19 -15.74 8.56
CA ARG A 63 5.44 -15.36 9.23
C ARG A 63 6.64 -16.14 8.71
N LEU A 64 6.46 -17.45 8.47
CA LEU A 64 7.50 -18.30 7.88
C LEU A 64 7.89 -17.79 6.49
N MET A 65 6.90 -17.57 5.63
CA MET A 65 7.09 -17.10 4.27
C MET A 65 7.80 -15.74 4.25
N GLU A 66 7.29 -14.76 5.00
CA GLU A 66 7.92 -13.43 5.12
C GLU A 66 9.40 -13.52 5.52
N LYS A 67 9.70 -14.27 6.57
CA LYS A 67 11.07 -14.46 7.07
C LYS A 67 11.99 -15.06 6.01
N VAL A 68 11.54 -16.10 5.31
CA VAL A 68 12.33 -16.77 4.27
C VAL A 68 12.54 -15.88 3.06
N LEU A 69 11.49 -15.20 2.58
CA LEU A 69 11.57 -14.31 1.42
C LEU A 69 12.48 -13.11 1.69
N ILE A 70 12.37 -12.47 2.85
CA ILE A 70 13.26 -11.36 3.26
C ILE A 70 14.71 -11.82 3.33
N SER A 71 14.97 -12.97 3.98
CA SER A 71 16.32 -13.52 4.10
C SER A 71 16.93 -13.86 2.74
N THR A 72 16.13 -14.46 1.84
CA THR A 72 16.55 -14.81 0.48
C THR A 72 16.85 -13.55 -0.33
N LYS A 73 15.94 -12.58 -0.33
CA LYS A 73 16.12 -11.28 -0.97
C LYS A 73 17.41 -10.61 -0.50
N SER A 74 17.60 -10.47 0.82
CA SER A 74 18.77 -9.80 1.39
C SER A 74 20.09 -10.48 1.01
N LYS A 75 20.12 -11.82 0.98
CA LYS A 75 21.30 -12.58 0.53
C LYS A 75 21.56 -12.35 -0.96
N CYS A 76 20.53 -12.38 -1.80
CA CYS A 76 20.66 -12.13 -3.23
C CYS A 76 21.12 -10.70 -3.52
N GLU A 77 20.61 -9.69 -2.80
CA GLU A 77 21.05 -8.29 -2.90
C GLU A 77 22.54 -8.16 -2.59
N LYS A 78 23.02 -8.81 -1.51
CA LYS A 78 24.46 -8.83 -1.17
C LYS A 78 25.33 -9.53 -2.22
N VAL A 79 24.82 -10.57 -2.87
CA VAL A 79 25.54 -11.29 -3.94
C VAL A 79 25.59 -10.43 -5.20
N VAL A 80 24.48 -9.82 -5.61
CA VAL A 80 24.39 -8.97 -6.82
C VAL A 80 25.43 -7.86 -6.81
N LEU A 81 25.68 -7.23 -5.66
CA LEU A 81 26.69 -6.17 -5.52
C LEU A 81 28.13 -6.62 -5.84
N LYS A 82 28.40 -7.92 -5.80
CA LYS A 82 29.73 -8.50 -6.07
C LYS A 82 29.84 -9.09 -7.48
N LEU A 83 28.75 -9.17 -8.22
CA LEU A 83 28.73 -9.77 -9.56
C LEU A 83 29.09 -8.75 -10.63
N LYS A 84 29.73 -9.21 -11.70
CA LYS A 84 29.94 -8.38 -12.89
C LYS A 84 28.58 -7.96 -13.47
N PRO A 85 28.32 -6.66 -13.65
CA PRO A 85 27.09 -6.18 -14.29
C PRO A 85 26.87 -6.87 -15.63
N ASN A 86 25.61 -7.18 -15.94
CA ASN A 86 25.18 -7.86 -17.16
C ASN A 86 25.73 -9.29 -17.38
N SER A 87 26.35 -9.92 -16.38
CA SER A 87 26.65 -11.35 -16.45
C SER A 87 25.38 -12.20 -16.33
N HIS A 88 25.42 -13.44 -16.83
CA HIS A 88 24.31 -14.39 -16.67
C HIS A 88 23.89 -14.53 -15.21
N GLN A 89 24.86 -14.65 -14.30
CA GLN A 89 24.59 -14.76 -12.86
C GLN A 89 24.00 -13.47 -12.27
N TYR A 90 24.39 -12.30 -12.77
CA TYR A 90 23.82 -11.01 -12.38
C TYR A 90 22.32 -10.95 -12.73
N PHE A 91 21.96 -11.31 -13.97
CA PHE A 91 20.57 -11.33 -14.41
C PHE A 91 19.74 -12.34 -13.62
N HIS A 92 20.23 -13.57 -13.45
CA HIS A 92 19.54 -14.60 -12.68
C HIS A 92 19.28 -14.15 -11.24
N THR A 93 20.30 -13.62 -10.57
CA THR A 93 20.16 -13.18 -9.17
C THR A 93 19.24 -11.96 -9.04
N SER A 94 19.27 -11.06 -10.02
CA SER A 94 18.36 -9.91 -10.08
C SER A 94 16.91 -10.34 -10.27
N LYS A 95 16.65 -11.34 -11.14
CA LYS A 95 15.31 -11.93 -11.33
C LYS A 95 14.77 -12.53 -10.03
N ILE A 96 15.61 -13.22 -9.26
CA ILE A 96 15.23 -13.73 -7.93
C ILE A 96 14.83 -12.59 -6.99
N ILE A 97 15.61 -11.49 -6.93
CA ILE A 97 15.28 -10.34 -6.08
C ILE A 97 13.92 -9.75 -6.46
N GLU A 98 13.65 -9.60 -7.76
CA GLU A 98 12.38 -9.08 -8.26
C GLU A 98 11.19 -9.99 -7.87
N VAL A 99 11.33 -11.31 -8.01
CA VAL A 99 10.32 -12.28 -7.56
C VAL A 99 10.07 -12.17 -6.06
N MET A 100 11.13 -12.11 -5.25
CA MET A 100 10.96 -11.98 -3.79
C MET A 100 10.23 -10.67 -3.44
N LYS A 101 10.51 -9.56 -4.14
CA LYS A 101 9.80 -8.29 -3.96
C LYS A 101 8.32 -8.41 -4.36
N MET A 102 8.03 -9.06 -5.48
CA MET A 102 6.66 -9.27 -5.96
C MET A 102 5.83 -10.09 -4.96
N VAL A 103 6.36 -11.21 -4.46
CA VAL A 103 5.65 -12.05 -3.49
C VAL A 103 5.48 -11.32 -2.15
N LEU A 104 6.48 -10.58 -1.69
CA LEU A 104 6.36 -9.76 -0.48
C LEU A 104 5.29 -8.67 -0.64
N GLY A 105 5.15 -8.08 -1.84
CA GLY A 105 4.08 -7.15 -2.17
C GLY A 105 2.69 -7.78 -2.07
N LYS A 106 2.49 -8.95 -2.68
CA LYS A 106 1.23 -9.72 -2.54
C LYS A 106 0.96 -10.10 -1.08
N LEU A 107 1.99 -10.47 -0.32
CA LEU A 107 1.85 -10.81 1.09
C LEU A 107 1.36 -9.60 1.91
N ASP A 108 1.91 -8.43 1.64
CA ASP A 108 1.46 -7.17 2.23
C ASP A 108 0.00 -6.86 1.88
N GLU A 109 -0.42 -7.09 0.63
CA GLU A 109 -1.80 -6.90 0.19
C GLU A 109 -2.77 -7.83 0.93
N VAL A 110 -2.43 -9.12 1.07
CA VAL A 110 -3.29 -10.07 1.78
C VAL A 110 -3.43 -9.69 3.25
N LYS A 111 -2.31 -9.35 3.91
CA LYS A 111 -2.30 -8.92 5.32
C LYS A 111 -2.99 -7.57 5.57
N SER A 112 -3.14 -6.74 4.54
CA SER A 112 -3.82 -5.45 4.71
C SER A 112 -5.26 -5.68 5.19
N PRO A 113 -5.68 -5.08 6.31
CA PRO A 113 -7.02 -5.27 6.87
C PRO A 113 -8.10 -4.52 6.06
N ILE A 114 -7.67 -3.68 5.12
CA ILE A 114 -8.53 -2.87 4.25
C ILE A 114 -8.20 -3.13 2.79
N MET A 115 -9.14 -2.76 1.93
CA MET A 115 -8.98 -2.67 0.49
C MET A 115 -9.46 -1.29 0.03
N LEU A 116 -8.76 -0.68 -0.92
CA LEU A 116 -9.20 0.57 -1.54
C LEU A 116 -10.19 0.26 -2.66
N LYS A 117 -11.35 0.91 -2.63
CA LYS A 117 -12.39 0.80 -3.67
C LYS A 117 -12.78 2.19 -4.18
N LYS A 118 -13.16 2.26 -5.45
CA LYS A 118 -13.83 3.45 -5.97
C LYS A 118 -15.18 3.62 -5.29
N PRO A 119 -15.58 4.84 -4.91
CA PRO A 119 -16.93 5.11 -4.45
C PRO A 119 -17.97 4.69 -5.51
N SER A 120 -19.04 4.04 -5.07
CA SER A 120 -20.17 3.63 -5.90
C SER A 120 -21.45 3.66 -5.08
N LEU A 121 -22.60 3.51 -5.74
CA LEU A 121 -23.91 3.45 -5.07
C LEU A 121 -24.05 2.24 -4.14
N ASP A 122 -23.25 1.18 -4.33
CA ASP A 122 -23.22 0.02 -3.42
C ASP A 122 -22.81 0.40 -1.99
N TYR A 123 -22.09 1.52 -1.83
CA TYR A 123 -21.65 2.04 -0.53
C TYR A 123 -22.46 3.25 -0.07
N ALA A 124 -23.57 3.60 -0.73
CA ALA A 124 -24.27 4.86 -0.51
C ALA A 124 -24.66 5.08 0.96
N ILE A 125 -25.23 4.05 1.60
CA ILE A 125 -25.59 4.10 3.03
C ILE A 125 -24.35 4.39 3.88
N GLN A 126 -23.28 3.61 3.70
CA GLN A 126 -22.05 3.75 4.48
C GLN A 126 -21.35 5.10 4.26
N ILE A 127 -21.40 5.65 3.04
CA ILE A 127 -20.86 6.98 2.71
C ILE A 127 -21.61 8.06 3.48
N MET A 128 -22.94 8.00 3.53
CA MET A 128 -23.75 8.98 4.28
C MET A 128 -23.59 8.82 5.79
N GLU A 129 -23.56 7.59 6.32
CA GLU A 129 -23.25 7.34 7.72
C GLU A 129 -21.86 7.89 8.10
N TYR A 130 -20.87 7.70 7.22
CA TYR A 130 -19.54 8.26 7.39
C TYR A 130 -19.58 9.79 7.44
N ARG A 131 -20.32 10.43 6.53
CA ARG A 131 -20.53 11.88 6.53
C ARG A 131 -21.14 12.36 7.84
N GLU A 132 -22.27 11.78 8.26
CA GLU A 132 -22.98 12.20 9.47
C GLU A 132 -22.11 12.07 10.71
N ALA A 133 -21.33 11.00 10.84
CA ALA A 133 -20.45 10.78 11.99
C ALA A 133 -19.42 11.91 12.20
N PHE A 134 -18.97 12.57 11.13
CA PHE A 134 -18.09 13.75 11.23
C PHE A 134 -18.88 15.03 11.54
N LEU A 135 -20.03 15.23 10.89
CA LEU A 135 -20.87 16.41 11.09
C LEU A 135 -21.39 16.51 12.53
N GLU A 136 -21.88 15.41 13.11
CA GLU A 136 -22.32 15.33 14.51
C GLU A 136 -21.22 15.74 15.49
N ARG A 137 -19.97 15.41 15.17
CA ARG A 137 -18.79 15.73 15.99
C ARG A 137 -18.17 17.08 15.66
N LYS A 138 -18.71 17.81 14.66
CA LYS A 138 -18.17 19.07 14.14
C LYS A 138 -16.70 18.93 13.70
N GLU A 139 -16.36 17.78 13.15
CA GLU A 139 -15.01 17.48 12.64
C GLU A 139 -14.94 17.67 11.12
N ILE A 140 -13.74 17.98 10.61
CA ILE A 140 -13.51 18.23 9.18
C ILE A 140 -13.30 16.90 8.43
N LEU A 141 -13.99 16.74 7.29
CA LEU A 141 -13.83 15.61 6.37
C LEU A 141 -12.64 15.78 5.42
N HIS A 142 -11.43 15.54 5.92
CA HIS A 142 -10.24 15.55 5.08
C HIS A 142 -10.24 14.37 4.08
N GLY A 143 -9.85 14.64 2.83
CA GLY A 143 -9.70 13.60 1.80
C GLY A 143 -11.02 13.04 1.24
N CYS A 144 -12.15 13.72 1.48
CA CYS A 144 -13.48 13.26 1.07
C CYS A 144 -14.09 14.10 -0.07
N SER A 145 -13.30 14.90 -0.78
CA SER A 145 -13.76 15.73 -1.91
C SER A 145 -15.06 16.50 -1.60
N ASN A 146 -15.04 17.25 -0.50
CA ASN A 146 -16.16 18.06 -0.01
C ASN A 146 -17.47 17.30 0.27
N LEU A 147 -17.41 16.01 0.65
CA LEU A 147 -18.60 15.20 0.96
C LEU A 147 -19.56 15.87 1.97
N ASP A 148 -19.06 16.70 2.88
CA ASP A 148 -19.87 17.53 3.80
C ASP A 148 -20.92 18.39 3.09
N LYS A 149 -20.67 18.82 1.85
CA LYS A 149 -21.54 19.71 1.08
C LYS A 149 -22.66 19.00 0.31
N TYR A 150 -22.67 17.67 0.31
CA TYR A 150 -23.61 16.88 -0.48
C TYR A 150 -24.56 16.12 0.43
N THR A 151 -25.86 16.15 0.12
CA THR A 151 -26.89 15.35 0.80
C THR A 151 -27.27 14.10 0.02
N SER A 152 -26.83 13.98 -1.23
CA SER A 152 -27.03 12.80 -2.09
C SER A 152 -25.68 12.25 -2.58
N VAL A 153 -25.50 10.94 -2.41
CA VAL A 153 -24.31 10.22 -2.90
C VAL A 153 -24.21 10.33 -4.42
N GLU A 154 -25.31 10.28 -5.16
CA GLU A 154 -25.31 10.41 -6.63
C GLU A 154 -24.70 11.74 -7.06
N THR A 155 -25.14 12.85 -6.45
CA THR A 155 -24.62 14.19 -6.76
C THR A 155 -23.14 14.34 -6.38
N TRP A 156 -22.72 13.67 -5.31
CA TRP A 156 -21.31 13.62 -4.92
C TRP A 156 -20.48 12.77 -5.90
N LEU A 157 -20.97 11.62 -6.34
CA LEU A 157 -20.31 10.77 -7.33
C LEU A 157 -20.13 11.50 -8.67
N ASN A 158 -21.14 12.24 -9.13
CA ASN A 158 -21.02 13.09 -10.33
C ASN A 158 -19.92 14.14 -10.16
N HIS A 159 -19.79 14.74 -8.96
CA HIS A 159 -18.68 15.65 -8.67
C HIS A 159 -17.32 14.94 -8.71
N LEU A 160 -17.21 13.71 -8.20
CA LEU A 160 -15.97 12.95 -8.27
C LEU A 160 -15.54 12.67 -9.72
N GLU A 161 -16.49 12.35 -10.61
CA GLU A 161 -16.21 12.13 -12.03
C GLU A 161 -15.62 13.37 -12.69
N VAL A 162 -16.21 14.55 -12.43
CA VAL A 162 -15.68 15.84 -12.89
C VAL A 162 -14.29 16.12 -12.34
N MET A 163 -14.05 15.80 -11.07
CA MET A 163 -12.75 16.05 -10.43
C MET A 163 -11.67 15.03 -10.82
N GLU A 164 -12.04 13.85 -11.32
CA GLU A 164 -11.07 12.80 -11.65
C GLU A 164 -10.40 13.03 -13.01
N ASN A 165 -11.08 13.68 -13.96
CA ASN A 165 -10.54 13.96 -15.29
C ASN A 165 -10.00 15.40 -15.37
N SER A 166 -8.74 15.56 -15.79
CA SER A 166 -8.09 16.86 -15.95
C SER A 166 -8.79 17.77 -16.98
N GLU A 167 -9.50 17.21 -17.95
CA GLU A 167 -10.24 17.98 -18.97
C GLU A 167 -11.54 18.59 -18.43
N THR A 168 -12.15 17.96 -17.43
CA THR A 168 -13.42 18.40 -16.83
C THR A 168 -13.22 19.07 -15.47
N THR A 169 -12.05 18.90 -14.84
CA THR A 169 -11.71 19.56 -13.58
C THR A 169 -11.81 21.07 -13.73
N PRO A 170 -12.57 21.77 -12.86
CA PRO A 170 -12.74 23.22 -12.98
C PRO A 170 -11.42 24.00 -12.85
N ALA A 171 -11.34 25.14 -13.54
CA ALA A 171 -10.19 26.04 -13.45
C ALA A 171 -9.90 26.44 -11.99
N GLY A 172 -8.62 26.43 -11.62
CA GLY A 172 -8.17 26.68 -10.24
C GLY A 172 -8.16 25.45 -9.34
N TYR A 173 -8.65 24.29 -9.81
CA TYR A 173 -8.54 23.01 -9.12
C TYR A 173 -7.55 22.09 -9.82
N VAL A 174 -7.23 20.97 -9.16
CA VAL A 174 -6.37 19.92 -9.70
C VAL A 174 -7.09 18.60 -9.64
N SER A 175 -6.95 17.79 -10.69
CA SER A 175 -7.63 16.50 -10.78
C SER A 175 -7.21 15.58 -9.64
N ALA A 176 -8.15 14.79 -9.15
CA ALA A 176 -7.97 13.92 -8.01
C ALA A 176 -8.85 12.68 -8.07
N SER A 177 -8.30 11.55 -7.64
CA SER A 177 -9.05 10.31 -7.45
C SER A 177 -9.38 10.12 -5.97
N THR A 178 -10.64 9.79 -5.67
CA THR A 178 -11.10 9.47 -4.30
C THR A 178 -11.32 7.97 -4.15
N TYR A 179 -10.98 7.42 -2.99
CA TYR A 179 -11.12 6.00 -2.67
C TYR A 179 -11.69 5.80 -1.26
N LEU A 180 -12.50 4.75 -1.14
CA LEU A 180 -13.02 4.21 0.11
C LEU A 180 -12.04 3.16 0.65
N ALA A 181 -11.71 3.22 1.93
CA ALA A 181 -11.04 2.12 2.63
C ALA A 181 -12.08 1.18 3.25
N ILE A 182 -12.35 0.07 2.56
CA ILE A 182 -13.30 -0.94 3.00
C ILE A 182 -12.57 -2.00 3.82
N ARG A 183 -13.03 -2.25 5.04
CA ARG A 183 -12.50 -3.31 5.90
C ARG A 183 -12.86 -4.67 5.34
N LYS A 184 -11.86 -5.54 5.17
CA LYS A 184 -12.07 -6.86 4.55
C LYS A 184 -12.94 -7.80 5.38
N SER A 185 -12.84 -7.73 6.71
CA SER A 185 -13.50 -8.68 7.63
C SER A 185 -15.02 -8.61 7.61
N ASP A 186 -15.61 -7.44 7.36
CA ASP A 186 -17.07 -7.22 7.44
C ASP A 186 -17.59 -6.23 6.39
N GLN A 187 -16.76 -5.86 5.41
CA GLN A 187 -17.09 -4.93 4.32
C GLN A 187 -17.55 -3.53 4.77
N LYS A 188 -17.16 -3.09 5.96
CA LYS A 188 -17.47 -1.74 6.48
C LYS A 188 -16.47 -0.68 6.04
N LEU A 189 -16.96 0.52 5.75
CA LEU A 189 -16.19 1.71 5.44
C LEU A 189 -15.43 2.20 6.69
N ALA A 190 -14.11 2.12 6.66
CA ALA A 190 -13.25 2.55 7.76
C ALA A 190 -12.69 3.96 7.56
N GLY A 191 -12.57 4.44 6.32
CA GLY A 191 -11.91 5.70 5.99
C GLY A 191 -12.07 6.09 4.54
N MET A 192 -11.69 7.32 4.21
CA MET A 192 -11.60 7.81 2.84
C MET A 192 -10.25 8.48 2.62
N ILE A 193 -9.75 8.36 1.38
CA ILE A 193 -8.47 8.94 0.97
C ILE A 193 -8.61 9.49 -0.45
N SER A 194 -8.08 10.69 -0.66
CA SER A 194 -8.04 11.37 -1.94
C SER A 194 -6.59 11.56 -2.36
N PHE A 195 -6.31 11.30 -3.63
CA PHE A 195 -5.02 11.47 -4.27
C PHE A 195 -5.15 12.45 -5.43
N ARG A 196 -4.49 13.60 -5.30
CA ARG A 196 -4.37 14.63 -6.34
C ARG A 196 -3.27 14.23 -7.31
N HIS A 197 -3.58 14.23 -8.60
CA HIS A 197 -2.67 13.77 -9.65
C HIS A 197 -1.49 14.73 -9.88
N SER A 198 -1.62 15.97 -9.41
CA SER A 198 -0.57 16.98 -9.41
C SER A 198 -0.73 17.92 -8.21
N ILE A 199 0.37 18.55 -7.82
CA ILE A 199 0.41 19.65 -6.84
C ILE A 199 0.97 20.93 -7.45
N ALA A 200 0.94 21.07 -8.78
CA ALA A 200 1.31 22.30 -9.51
C ALA A 200 0.27 23.41 -9.28
N HIS A 201 0.06 23.78 -8.01
CA HIS A 201 -0.92 24.72 -7.51
C HIS A 201 -0.35 25.37 -6.24
N PRO A 202 -0.43 26.71 -6.08
CA PRO A 202 0.27 27.43 -5.01
C PRO A 202 0.04 26.88 -3.59
N LEU A 203 -1.20 26.55 -3.26
CA LEU A 203 -1.53 26.01 -1.93
C LEU A 203 -1.13 24.54 -1.79
N LEU A 204 -1.24 23.75 -2.85
CA LEU A 204 -0.96 22.30 -2.78
C LEU A 204 0.53 22.02 -2.72
N SER A 205 1.34 22.77 -3.48
CA SER A 205 2.79 22.69 -3.44
C SER A 205 3.36 23.19 -2.11
N LEU A 206 2.67 24.11 -1.43
CA LEU A 206 3.10 24.66 -0.15
C LEU A 206 2.65 23.80 1.05
N TYR A 207 1.36 23.50 1.20
CA TYR A 207 0.86 22.80 2.39
C TYR A 207 -0.31 21.84 2.15
N GLY A 208 -0.89 21.78 0.95
CA GLY A 208 -2.03 20.87 0.67
C GLY A 208 -1.61 19.44 0.33
N GLY A 209 -0.45 19.26 -0.28
CA GLY A 209 0.10 17.94 -0.63
C GLY A 209 -0.70 17.20 -1.71
N HIS A 210 -0.25 15.97 -2.00
CA HIS A 210 -0.90 15.07 -2.95
C HIS A 210 -2.04 14.29 -2.31
N ILE A 211 -1.93 13.99 -1.02
CA ILE A 211 -2.81 13.03 -0.35
C ILE A 211 -3.48 13.68 0.84
N GLY A 212 -4.81 13.62 0.86
CA GLY A 212 -5.63 13.95 2.03
C GLY A 212 -6.45 12.73 2.44
N TYR A 213 -6.65 12.53 3.74
CA TYR A 213 -7.40 11.38 4.23
C TYR A 213 -8.04 11.61 5.59
N SER A 214 -9.06 10.80 5.89
CA SER A 214 -9.70 10.75 7.19
C SER A 214 -10.14 9.31 7.52
N ILE A 215 -10.32 9.04 8.81
CA ILE A 215 -10.80 7.75 9.33
C ILE A 215 -12.11 7.99 10.07
N HIS A 216 -13.08 7.11 9.84
CA HIS A 216 -14.38 7.12 10.52
C HIS A 216 -14.15 7.27 12.03
N PRO A 217 -14.83 8.19 12.74
CA PRO A 217 -14.51 8.51 14.12
C PRO A 217 -14.47 7.28 15.06
N ASN A 218 -15.39 6.34 14.83
CA ASN A 218 -15.50 5.09 15.62
C ASN A 218 -14.50 3.99 15.21
N GLU A 219 -13.69 4.22 14.17
CA GLU A 219 -12.71 3.26 13.63
C GLU A 219 -11.25 3.71 13.81
N ARG A 220 -11.03 4.84 14.50
CA ARG A 220 -9.70 5.36 14.81
C ARG A 220 -8.91 4.46 15.76
N ARG A 221 -7.59 4.61 15.73
CA ARG A 221 -6.63 3.85 16.57
C ARG A 221 -6.61 2.33 16.34
N LYS A 222 -7.20 1.85 15.25
CA LYS A 222 -7.17 0.43 14.82
C LYS A 222 -6.16 0.15 13.69
N GLY A 223 -5.32 1.12 13.34
CA GLY A 223 -4.28 0.98 12.30
C GLY A 223 -4.75 1.23 10.85
N TYR A 224 -6.03 1.53 10.62
CA TYR A 224 -6.57 1.71 9.27
C TYR A 224 -5.95 2.89 8.50
N ALA A 225 -5.61 4.01 9.14
CA ALA A 225 -4.93 5.12 8.46
C ALA A 225 -3.58 4.69 7.87
N LYS A 226 -2.80 3.91 8.64
CA LYS A 226 -1.51 3.38 8.19
C LYS A 226 -1.67 2.47 6.99
N ALA A 227 -2.61 1.53 7.05
CA ALA A 227 -2.89 0.60 5.95
C ALA A 227 -3.41 1.33 4.71
N MET A 228 -4.35 2.26 4.88
CA MET A 228 -4.94 3.07 3.81
C MET A 228 -3.88 3.92 3.09
N LEU A 229 -2.98 4.58 3.83
CA LEU A 229 -1.88 5.34 3.22
C LEU A 229 -0.90 4.41 2.49
N LYS A 230 -0.56 3.24 3.06
CA LYS A 230 0.31 2.25 2.41
C LYS A 230 -0.24 1.81 1.05
N GLU A 231 -1.52 1.49 0.97
CA GLU A 231 -2.17 1.10 -0.28
C GLU A 231 -2.23 2.27 -1.28
N MET A 232 -2.51 3.49 -0.81
CA MET A 232 -2.52 4.66 -1.69
C MET A 232 -1.15 4.94 -2.31
N LEU A 233 -0.06 4.79 -1.57
CA LEU A 233 1.29 4.98 -2.10
C LEU A 233 1.64 4.00 -3.23
N LYS A 234 1.07 2.79 -3.22
CA LYS A 234 1.21 1.85 -4.35
C LYS A 234 0.54 2.41 -5.61
N ILE A 235 -0.69 2.92 -5.47
CA ILE A 235 -1.43 3.56 -6.57
C ILE A 235 -0.67 4.79 -7.11
N CYS A 236 -0.12 5.64 -6.22
CA CYS A 236 0.69 6.79 -6.64
C CYS A 236 1.91 6.35 -7.46
N LYS A 237 2.59 5.27 -7.05
CA LYS A 237 3.74 4.71 -7.77
C LYS A 237 3.34 4.14 -9.13
N GLU A 238 2.22 3.42 -9.22
CA GLU A 238 1.67 2.91 -10.49
C GLU A 238 1.32 4.05 -11.45
N LYS A 239 0.92 5.22 -10.92
CA LYS A 239 0.71 6.46 -11.68
C LYS A 239 2.01 7.19 -12.04
N GLY A 240 3.18 6.64 -11.73
CA GLY A 240 4.48 7.19 -12.10
C GLY A 240 5.04 8.26 -11.14
N LEU A 241 4.47 8.41 -9.93
CA LEU A 241 5.02 9.31 -8.93
C LEU A 241 6.06 8.60 -8.05
N ASP A 242 7.32 9.01 -8.20
CA ASP A 242 8.43 8.54 -7.35
C ASP A 242 8.44 9.19 -5.96
N LYS A 243 7.83 10.38 -5.84
CA LYS A 243 7.70 11.14 -4.60
C LYS A 243 6.31 11.74 -4.52
N VAL A 244 5.74 11.72 -3.32
CA VAL A 244 4.50 12.44 -3.00
C VAL A 244 4.74 13.28 -1.76
N LEU A 245 4.29 14.53 -1.81
CA LEU A 245 4.22 15.42 -0.66
C LEU A 245 2.98 15.08 0.18
N ILE A 246 3.16 14.87 1.47
CA ILE A 246 2.08 14.80 2.46
C ILE A 246 2.38 15.80 3.56
N THR A 247 1.37 16.51 4.01
CA THR A 247 1.50 17.48 5.09
C THR A 247 0.54 17.14 6.21
N CYS A 248 0.88 17.57 7.42
CA CYS A 248 -0.04 17.54 8.53
C CYS A 248 0.23 18.72 9.45
N ASN A 249 -0.81 19.21 10.13
CA ASN A 249 -0.63 20.15 11.22
C ASN A 249 0.28 19.51 12.29
N LYS A 250 1.22 20.27 12.84
CA LYS A 250 2.23 19.82 13.81
C LYS A 250 1.60 19.17 15.06
N GLU A 251 0.44 19.67 15.48
CA GLU A 251 -0.31 19.13 16.63
C GLU A 251 -1.07 17.84 16.27
N ASN A 252 -1.17 17.48 14.99
CA ASN A 252 -1.79 16.24 14.53
C ASN A 252 -0.82 15.05 14.62
N ILE A 253 -0.52 14.64 15.86
CA ILE A 253 0.38 13.53 16.17
C ILE A 253 -0.05 12.21 15.52
N ALA A 254 -1.35 11.99 15.31
CA ALA A 254 -1.87 10.78 14.68
C ALA A 254 -1.52 10.71 13.19
N SER A 255 -1.65 11.82 12.45
CA SER A 255 -1.26 11.91 11.05
C SER A 255 0.26 11.78 10.90
N LYS A 256 1.03 12.48 11.74
CA LYS A 256 2.51 12.37 11.79
C LYS A 256 2.97 10.92 11.96
N LYS A 257 2.42 10.20 12.94
CA LYS A 257 2.74 8.77 13.15
C LYS A 257 2.37 7.90 11.94
N THR A 258 1.27 8.21 11.27
CA THR A 258 0.80 7.49 10.08
C THR A 258 1.75 7.68 8.90
N ILE A 259 2.21 8.92 8.69
CA ILE A 259 3.15 9.29 7.62
C ILE A 259 4.52 8.64 7.86
N LEU A 260 5.08 8.78 9.06
CA LEU A 260 6.37 8.18 9.43
C LEU A 260 6.35 6.65 9.33
N ALA A 261 5.24 6.01 9.73
CA ALA A 261 5.09 4.57 9.63
C ALA A 261 5.00 4.04 8.17
N ASN A 262 4.84 4.96 7.21
CA ASN A 262 4.86 4.70 5.77
C ASN A 262 6.08 5.35 5.08
N SER A 263 7.18 5.48 5.82
CA SER A 263 8.48 5.96 5.30
C SER A 263 8.50 7.43 4.88
N GLY A 264 7.57 8.26 5.38
CA GLY A 264 7.65 9.71 5.17
C GLY A 264 8.91 10.29 5.80
N ILE A 265 9.54 11.26 5.12
CA ILE A 265 10.80 11.87 5.54
C ILE A 265 10.52 13.35 5.79
N PHE A 266 10.69 13.80 7.03
CA PHE A 266 10.47 15.20 7.37
C PHE A 266 11.32 16.12 6.48
N GLU A 267 10.67 17.06 5.81
CA GLU A 267 11.31 18.07 4.97
C GLU A 267 11.53 19.36 5.76
N LYS A 268 10.44 19.98 6.24
CA LYS A 268 10.44 21.27 6.96
C LYS A 268 9.10 21.56 7.63
N GLU A 269 9.11 22.56 8.51
CA GLU A 269 7.91 23.23 9.02
C GLU A 269 7.57 24.46 8.15
N ILE A 270 6.29 24.77 8.06
CA ILE A 270 5.76 25.98 7.41
C ILE A 270 4.67 26.58 8.29
N ASP A 271 4.61 27.90 8.35
CA ASP A 271 3.53 28.65 9.00
C ASP A 271 2.50 29.03 7.94
N VAL A 272 1.23 28.68 8.17
CA VAL A 272 0.09 29.08 7.36
C VAL A 272 -0.96 29.64 8.30
N ASP A 273 -1.10 30.97 8.30
CA ASP A 273 -2.07 31.71 9.11
C ASP A 273 -2.00 31.38 10.61
N GLY A 274 -0.79 31.19 11.14
CA GLY A 274 -0.55 30.87 12.56
C GLY A 274 -0.63 29.39 12.90
N PHE A 275 -0.92 28.53 11.91
CA PHE A 275 -0.87 27.08 12.06
C PHE A 275 0.42 26.52 11.48
N ILE A 276 1.17 25.79 12.30
CA ILE A 276 2.39 25.12 11.85
C ILE A 276 2.05 23.79 11.20
N TYR A 277 2.46 23.61 9.95
CA TYR A 277 2.38 22.35 9.22
C TYR A 277 3.77 21.74 9.05
N GLU A 278 3.86 20.43 9.21
CA GLU A 278 5.03 19.65 8.86
C GLU A 278 4.84 19.03 7.47
N ARG A 279 5.92 19.05 6.67
CA ARG A 279 5.97 18.47 5.33
C ARG A 279 6.80 17.18 5.32
N TYR A 280 6.34 16.18 4.58
CA TYR A 280 6.95 14.86 4.44
C TYR A 280 6.93 14.35 3.00
#